data_AF-A0A7W9B649-F1
#
_entry.id   AF-A0A7W9B649-F1
#
_cell.length_a   1.000
_cell.length_b   1.000
_cell.length_c   1.000
_cell.angle_alpha   90.00
_cell.angle_beta   90.00
_cell.angle_gamma   90.00
#
_symmetry.space_group_name_H-M   'P 1'
#
loop_
_entity.id
_entity.type
_entity.pdbx_description
1 polymer ?
#
loop_
_entity_poly.entity_id
_entity_poly.type
_entity_poly.pdbx_seq_one_letter_code
_entity_poly.pdbx_strand_id
1 'polypeptide(L)'
;MLSRRDFALTAAAAGTVVMTAAPAFARGAAPTRVEGPVAGGRRGAIYGAFHGDMAAQGYIEEEYFVAGTAQSFRPVGELGRDGRWQVVPDRRAPYKTRVIVHRPKDPAKFNGVVMAEWTNVSTFSDLSNAVNESFWQSGYVYVAISAQKVGIDGLDAVPVSGLKSWDSQRYGGLVHPGDAFSYDIFTQVAQALVSAKGRSGPDPLGGLKTKHVIATGESQSAARLATYINAVHPLAGFFSAFMPCVLVGGGSELTNPEIIPGESAADYNKRFFARIVETTIRDDLDTPVLILLSETEARMFRVPPQPDAAKLRLWEVAGAVHGSACDTGYRPSVAERDGIRDPVGGADARMVRFMPTMAAAGLALARWREGGAPLARHPRLLRGTGPRDIVVDVQGNALGGVRLPEVEAPTATFDTTSSPARGNRRLLADEVLRRLYPTDQDYINKVRAAVDTALLGDLILPYRAEEYLTEARKGPLAAG
;
A
#
# COMPACT_ATOMS: atom_id res chain seq x y z
N MET A 1 75.80 29.06 9.08
CA MET A 1 74.35 29.30 9.24
C MET A 1 73.99 30.49 8.36
N LEU A 2 73.37 30.23 7.20
CA LEU A 2 73.19 31.21 6.12
C LEU A 2 71.72 31.25 5.66
N SER A 3 71.30 32.48 5.40
CA SER A 3 70.01 33.05 5.03
C SER A 3 69.50 32.74 3.61
N ARG A 4 68.21 33.01 3.35
CA ARG A 4 67.60 33.82 2.23
C ARG A 4 66.19 33.28 1.91
N ARG A 5 65.12 34.09 1.92
CA ARG A 5 64.65 35.06 0.90
C ARG A 5 64.42 34.45 -0.50
N ASP A 6 63.17 34.60 -0.93
CA ASP A 6 62.55 34.54 -2.27
C ASP A 6 63.46 34.27 -3.48
N PHE A 7 63.01 33.37 -4.37
CA PHE A 7 63.13 33.56 -5.82
C PHE A 7 62.07 32.76 -6.59
N ALA A 8 61.45 33.44 -7.55
CA ALA A 8 60.45 32.94 -8.47
C ALA A 8 61.05 32.14 -9.66
N LEU A 9 60.12 31.58 -10.45
CA LEU A 9 60.17 31.26 -11.89
C LEU A 9 60.35 29.80 -12.37
N THR A 10 59.21 29.30 -12.87
CA THR A 10 58.96 28.55 -14.13
C THR A 10 59.49 27.13 -14.31
N ALA A 11 58.56 26.18 -14.51
CA ALA A 11 58.58 25.31 -15.69
C ALA A 11 57.21 24.61 -15.93
N ALA A 12 56.73 24.80 -17.16
CA ALA A 12 55.94 23.89 -18.00
C ALA A 12 54.55 23.41 -17.55
N ALA A 13 53.56 23.98 -18.23
CA ALA A 13 52.25 23.41 -18.43
C ALA A 13 52.33 22.02 -19.10
N ALA A 14 51.72 21.01 -18.46
CA ALA A 14 51.19 19.84 -19.12
C ALA A 14 49.69 19.84 -18.82
N GLY A 15 48.91 20.44 -19.72
CA GLY A 15 47.46 20.45 -19.65
C GLY A 15 46.92 19.04 -19.82
N THR A 16 46.58 18.38 -18.72
CA THR A 16 45.67 17.24 -18.78
C THR A 16 44.27 17.83 -18.93
N VAL A 17 43.77 17.87 -20.16
CA VAL A 17 42.34 18.06 -20.42
C VAL A 17 41.64 16.84 -19.83
N VAL A 18 41.22 16.93 -18.57
CA VAL A 18 40.19 16.06 -18.05
C VAL A 18 38.93 16.49 -18.79
N MET A 19 38.60 15.80 -19.87
CA MET A 19 37.24 15.83 -20.39
C MET A 19 36.36 15.23 -19.31
N THR A 20 35.84 16.08 -18.43
CA THR A 20 34.67 15.75 -17.64
C THR A 20 33.57 15.48 -18.65
N ALA A 21 33.32 14.21 -18.96
CA ALA A 21 32.11 13.79 -19.63
C ALA A 21 30.96 14.26 -18.73
N ALA A 22 30.37 15.42 -19.07
CA ALA A 22 29.11 15.81 -18.51
C ALA A 22 28.16 14.63 -18.70
N PRO A 23 27.38 14.21 -17.68
CA PRO A 23 26.33 13.25 -17.93
C PRO A 23 25.45 13.87 -19.02
N ALA A 24 25.36 13.19 -20.16
CA ALA A 24 24.41 13.55 -21.19
C ALA A 24 23.02 13.40 -20.57
N PHE A 25 22.50 14.48 -19.98
CA PHE A 25 21.13 14.53 -19.52
C PHE A 25 20.26 14.19 -20.71
N ALA A 26 19.49 13.14 -20.52
CA ALA A 26 18.59 12.57 -21.50
C ALA A 26 17.79 13.67 -22.22
N ARG A 27 17.73 13.56 -23.55
CA ARG A 27 16.61 14.10 -24.33
C ARG A 27 15.35 13.76 -23.54
N GLY A 28 14.60 14.77 -23.06
CA GLY A 28 13.53 14.60 -22.09
C GLY A 28 12.67 13.39 -22.45
N ALA A 29 12.49 12.46 -21.49
CA ALA A 29 11.75 11.23 -21.73
C ALA A 29 10.40 11.57 -22.39
N ALA A 30 10.04 10.81 -23.43
CA ALA A 30 8.76 11.01 -24.09
C ALA A 30 7.63 10.93 -23.05
N PRO A 31 6.61 11.81 -23.12
CA PRO A 31 5.54 11.82 -22.14
C PRO A 31 4.83 10.47 -22.12
N THR A 32 4.49 9.99 -20.93
CA THR A 32 3.71 8.78 -20.76
C THR A 32 2.32 8.99 -21.36
N ARG A 33 1.91 8.10 -22.26
CA ARG A 33 0.65 8.23 -22.99
C ARG A 33 -0.49 7.60 -22.19
N VAL A 34 -1.55 8.36 -21.99
CA VAL A 34 -2.80 7.90 -21.38
C VAL A 34 -3.86 7.78 -22.47
N GLU A 35 -4.63 6.71 -22.42
CA GLU A 35 -5.78 6.43 -23.27
C GLU A 35 -7.00 6.16 -22.39
N GLY A 36 -8.14 6.74 -22.74
CA GLY A 36 -9.41 6.45 -22.08
C GLY A 36 -10.33 7.67 -21.94
N PRO A 37 -11.40 7.55 -21.13
CA PRO A 37 -11.80 6.35 -20.38
C PRO A 37 -11.99 5.12 -21.28
N VAL A 38 -11.55 3.95 -20.82
CA VAL A 38 -11.66 2.71 -21.58
C VAL A 38 -13.11 2.23 -21.57
N ALA A 39 -13.66 1.98 -22.75
CA ALA A 39 -15.00 1.46 -22.96
C ALA A 39 -14.98 0.18 -23.81
N GLY A 40 -16.07 -0.58 -23.77
CA GLY A 40 -16.22 -1.84 -24.52
C GLY A 40 -15.66 -3.06 -23.77
N GLY A 41 -15.31 -4.10 -24.53
CA GLY A 41 -15.04 -5.43 -23.99
C GLY A 41 -16.27 -6.34 -24.05
N ARG A 42 -16.04 -7.65 -23.91
CA ARG A 42 -17.10 -8.67 -23.93
C ARG A 42 -17.97 -8.63 -22.68
N ARG A 43 -17.41 -8.20 -21.55
CA ARG A 43 -18.11 -8.19 -20.26
C ARG A 43 -18.79 -6.86 -19.94
N GLY A 44 -18.46 -5.79 -20.67
CA GLY A 44 -19.05 -4.46 -20.47
C GLY A 44 -18.76 -3.82 -19.11
N ALA A 45 -17.82 -4.37 -18.33
CA ALA A 45 -17.45 -3.90 -17.00
C ALA A 45 -15.92 -3.81 -16.87
N ILE A 46 -15.45 -3.03 -15.90
CA ILE A 46 -14.04 -2.97 -15.50
C ILE A 46 -13.77 -4.14 -14.55
N TYR A 47 -12.69 -4.90 -14.77
CA TYR A 47 -12.27 -5.93 -13.81
C TYR A 47 -11.90 -5.30 -12.46
N GLY A 48 -12.49 -5.79 -11.38
CA GLY A 48 -12.27 -5.25 -10.03
C GLY A 48 -12.98 -3.92 -9.77
N ALA A 49 -13.90 -3.50 -10.65
CA ALA A 49 -14.73 -2.32 -10.39
C ALA A 49 -15.55 -2.45 -9.12
N PHE A 50 -15.85 -1.31 -8.51
CA PHE A 50 -16.79 -1.20 -7.41
C PHE A 50 -18.11 -1.89 -7.74
N HIS A 51 -18.61 -2.69 -6.79
CA HIS A 51 -19.92 -3.33 -6.91
C HIS A 51 -20.98 -2.44 -6.25
N GLY A 52 -21.79 -1.78 -7.07
CA GLY A 52 -22.86 -0.87 -6.65
C GLY A 52 -22.87 0.40 -7.50
N ASP A 53 -23.55 1.44 -7.01
CA ASP A 53 -23.59 2.74 -7.65
C ASP A 53 -22.56 3.69 -7.02
N MET A 54 -21.38 3.79 -7.65
CA MET A 54 -20.32 4.71 -7.24
C MET A 54 -20.76 6.19 -7.37
N ALA A 55 -21.60 6.50 -8.35
CA ALA A 55 -22.11 7.86 -8.56
C ALA A 55 -23.05 8.29 -7.43
N ALA A 56 -23.83 7.35 -6.87
CA ALA A 56 -24.61 7.59 -5.66
C ALA A 56 -23.74 7.90 -4.42
N GLN A 57 -22.48 7.46 -4.41
CA GLN A 57 -21.48 7.83 -3.39
C GLN A 57 -20.82 9.19 -3.68
N GLY A 58 -21.20 9.87 -4.76
CA GLY A 58 -20.60 11.13 -5.19
C GLY A 58 -19.23 10.97 -5.86
N TYR A 59 -18.90 9.76 -6.31
CA TYR A 59 -17.62 9.42 -6.92
C TYR A 59 -17.78 8.95 -8.37
N ILE A 60 -16.66 8.98 -9.10
CA ILE A 60 -16.54 8.50 -10.46
C ILE A 60 -15.50 7.38 -10.47
N GLU A 61 -15.81 6.27 -11.12
CA GLU A 61 -14.88 5.18 -11.42
C GLU A 61 -14.61 5.15 -12.93
N GLU A 62 -13.35 5.35 -13.32
CA GLU A 62 -12.93 5.30 -14.72
C GLU A 62 -11.64 4.47 -14.86
N GLU A 63 -11.55 3.71 -15.95
CA GLU A 63 -10.36 2.94 -16.31
C GLU A 63 -9.61 3.65 -17.43
N TYR A 64 -8.28 3.64 -17.36
CA TYR A 64 -7.40 4.17 -18.40
C TYR A 64 -6.30 3.16 -18.74
N PHE A 65 -5.86 3.16 -19.98
CA PHE A 65 -4.60 2.51 -20.36
C PHE A 65 -3.47 3.51 -20.37
N VAL A 66 -2.31 3.09 -19.88
CA VAL A 66 -1.13 3.93 -19.75
C VAL A 66 0.05 3.23 -20.42
N ALA A 67 0.72 3.91 -21.35
CA ALA A 67 1.80 3.36 -22.15
C ALA A 67 3.02 4.26 -22.13
N GLY A 68 4.20 3.65 -22.18
CA GLY A 68 5.48 4.35 -22.11
C GLY A 68 6.65 3.41 -22.39
N THR A 69 7.85 3.86 -22.05
CA THR A 69 9.07 3.03 -22.08
C THR A 69 9.68 3.04 -20.69
N ALA A 70 9.61 1.89 -20.01
CA ALA A 70 10.08 1.70 -18.65
C ALA A 70 11.56 1.28 -18.62
N GLN A 71 12.22 1.62 -17.52
CA GLN A 71 13.59 1.27 -17.18
C GLN A 71 13.59 0.19 -16.09
N SER A 72 14.38 -0.88 -16.26
CA SER A 72 14.70 -1.81 -15.18
C SER A 72 15.93 -1.34 -14.40
N PHE A 73 16.12 -1.88 -13.21
CA PHE A 73 17.25 -1.57 -12.33
C PHE A 73 18.05 -2.83 -12.00
N ARG A 74 19.36 -2.68 -11.85
CA ARG A 74 20.25 -3.73 -11.35
C ARG A 74 20.94 -3.28 -10.06
N PRO A 75 21.17 -4.18 -9.09
CA PRO A 75 21.80 -3.83 -7.84
C PRO A 75 23.29 -3.50 -8.04
N VAL A 76 23.81 -2.62 -7.19
CA VAL A 76 25.24 -2.37 -7.01
C VAL A 76 25.64 -3.06 -5.70
N GLY A 77 26.25 -4.23 -5.81
CA GLY A 77 26.56 -5.08 -4.65
C GLY A 77 25.36 -5.90 -4.18
N GLU A 78 25.46 -6.44 -2.97
CA GLU A 78 24.40 -7.26 -2.36
C GLU A 78 23.29 -6.40 -1.76
N LEU A 79 22.05 -6.90 -1.82
CA LEU A 79 20.89 -6.27 -1.19
C LEU A 79 20.88 -6.63 0.31
N GLY A 80 21.44 -5.75 1.14
CA GLY A 80 21.60 -5.96 2.58
C GLY A 80 20.33 -5.82 3.42
N ARG A 81 20.41 -6.25 4.69
CA ARG A 81 19.29 -6.18 5.65
C ARG A 81 18.91 -4.77 6.09
N ASP A 82 19.78 -3.78 5.92
CA ASP A 82 19.55 -2.39 6.33
C ASP A 82 18.66 -1.57 5.38
N GLY A 83 18.35 -2.13 4.21
CA GLY A 83 17.53 -1.49 3.18
C GLY A 83 18.23 -0.35 2.45
N ARG A 84 19.51 -0.08 2.71
CA ARG A 84 20.27 1.03 2.08
C ARG A 84 20.81 0.61 0.73
N TRP A 85 19.91 0.21 -0.15
CA TRP A 85 20.24 -0.40 -1.43
C TRP A 85 20.65 0.65 -2.45
N GLN A 86 21.68 0.31 -3.23
CA GLN A 86 22.09 1.08 -4.39
C GLN A 86 21.77 0.29 -5.65
N VAL A 87 21.19 0.98 -6.62
CA VAL A 87 20.85 0.40 -7.93
C VAL A 87 21.22 1.37 -9.02
N VAL A 88 21.44 0.84 -10.21
CA VAL A 88 21.66 1.64 -11.42
C VAL A 88 20.69 1.20 -12.52
N PRO A 89 20.32 2.12 -13.45
CA PRO A 89 19.58 1.76 -14.64
C PRO A 89 20.24 0.60 -15.40
N ASP A 90 19.41 -0.32 -15.87
CA ASP A 90 19.75 -1.46 -16.71
C ASP A 90 19.05 -1.38 -18.08
N ARG A 91 18.03 -2.20 -18.36
CA ARG A 91 17.36 -2.28 -19.68
C ARG A 91 16.17 -1.34 -19.80
N ARG A 92 15.78 -1.04 -21.04
CA ARG A 92 14.55 -0.30 -21.36
C ARG A 92 13.61 -1.13 -22.22
N ALA A 93 12.31 -1.05 -21.96
CA ALA A 93 11.30 -1.76 -22.74
C ALA A 93 9.96 -1.00 -22.78
N PRO A 94 9.22 -1.07 -23.90
CA PRO A 94 7.88 -0.51 -23.97
C PRO A 94 6.92 -1.27 -23.06
N TYR A 95 5.92 -0.56 -22.52
CA TYR A 95 4.83 -1.14 -21.78
C TYR A 95 3.49 -0.49 -22.16
N LYS A 96 2.40 -1.22 -21.94
CA LYS A 96 1.03 -0.72 -21.92
C LYS A 96 0.28 -1.43 -20.79
N THR A 97 -0.09 -0.68 -19.77
CA THR A 97 -0.77 -1.19 -18.56
C THR A 97 -2.10 -0.49 -18.31
N ARG A 98 -2.79 -0.85 -17.23
CA ARG A 98 -4.07 -0.33 -16.79
C ARG A 98 -3.94 0.46 -15.48
N VAL A 99 -4.75 1.49 -15.33
CA VAL A 99 -5.05 2.14 -14.05
C VAL A 99 -6.57 2.31 -13.89
N ILE A 100 -7.09 2.06 -12.70
CA ILE A 100 -8.46 2.44 -12.31
C ILE A 100 -8.35 3.68 -11.43
N VAL A 101 -9.18 4.69 -11.71
CA VAL A 101 -9.22 5.95 -10.97
C VAL A 101 -10.59 6.10 -10.31
N HIS A 102 -10.59 6.19 -8.99
CA HIS A 102 -11.74 6.64 -8.19
C HIS A 102 -11.49 8.07 -7.73
N ARG A 103 -12.40 8.97 -8.11
CA ARG A 103 -12.28 10.39 -7.74
C ARG A 103 -13.62 11.01 -7.37
N PRO A 104 -13.63 12.02 -6.49
CA PRO A 104 -14.84 12.81 -6.24
C PRO A 104 -15.38 13.40 -7.54
N LYS A 105 -16.70 13.35 -7.71
CA LYS A 105 -17.39 14.06 -8.79
C LYS A 105 -17.35 15.57 -8.57
N ASP A 106 -17.46 16.00 -7.32
CA ASP A 106 -17.36 17.40 -6.89
C ASP A 106 -15.89 17.71 -6.51
N PRO A 107 -15.19 18.59 -7.26
CA PRO A 107 -13.82 18.97 -6.93
C PRO A 107 -13.63 19.55 -5.53
N ALA A 108 -14.66 20.17 -4.94
CA ALA A 108 -14.58 20.73 -3.60
C ALA A 108 -14.46 19.66 -2.49
N LYS A 109 -14.81 18.41 -2.80
CA LYS A 109 -14.67 17.27 -1.86
C LYS A 109 -13.30 16.61 -1.91
N PHE A 110 -12.44 16.97 -2.88
CA PHE A 110 -11.11 16.40 -2.96
C PHE A 110 -10.20 16.95 -1.86
N ASN A 111 -9.64 16.06 -1.05
CA ASN A 111 -8.75 16.41 0.07
C ASN A 111 -7.31 16.77 -0.37
N GLY A 112 -7.00 16.64 -1.67
CA GLY A 112 -5.67 16.91 -2.23
C GLY A 112 -4.72 15.73 -2.22
N VAL A 113 -5.12 14.56 -1.71
CA VAL A 113 -4.27 13.37 -1.59
C VAL A 113 -4.72 12.29 -2.58
N VAL A 114 -3.79 11.88 -3.43
CA VAL A 114 -3.93 10.70 -4.28
C VAL A 114 -3.29 9.51 -3.56
N MET A 115 -4.06 8.47 -3.28
CA MET A 115 -3.55 7.18 -2.85
C MET A 115 -3.22 6.34 -4.08
N ALA A 116 -1.93 6.17 -4.36
CA ALA A 116 -1.42 5.38 -5.47
C ALA A 116 -1.12 3.96 -4.99
N GLU A 117 -2.03 3.04 -5.31
CA GLU A 117 -1.91 1.65 -4.95
C GLU A 117 -1.15 0.88 -6.02
N TRP A 118 -0.12 0.17 -5.57
CA TRP A 118 0.43 -0.96 -6.31
C TRP A 118 -0.49 -2.16 -6.09
N THR A 119 -1.27 -2.53 -7.11
CA THR A 119 -2.25 -3.61 -7.00
C THR A 119 -1.60 -4.91 -6.59
N ASN A 120 -2.21 -5.60 -5.62
CA ASN A 120 -1.70 -6.88 -5.18
C ASN A 120 -2.09 -7.96 -6.19
N VAL A 121 -1.18 -8.88 -6.51
CA VAL A 121 -1.42 -9.93 -7.52
C VAL A 121 -1.28 -11.36 -6.98
N SER A 122 -1.52 -11.56 -5.69
CA SER A 122 -1.35 -12.87 -5.01
C SER A 122 -2.35 -13.93 -5.50
N THR A 123 -3.45 -13.51 -6.12
CA THR A 123 -4.43 -14.39 -6.81
C THR A 123 -4.19 -14.49 -8.31
N PHE A 124 -3.03 -14.00 -8.78
CA PHE A 124 -2.66 -13.95 -10.20
C PHE A 124 -3.55 -13.03 -11.03
N SER A 125 -4.24 -12.10 -10.38
CA SER A 125 -5.02 -11.00 -10.96
C SER A 125 -4.88 -9.76 -10.08
N ASP A 126 -5.17 -8.58 -10.62
CA ASP A 126 -5.11 -7.33 -9.85
C ASP A 126 -6.16 -7.26 -8.74
N LEU A 127 -5.72 -7.17 -7.48
CA LEU A 127 -6.52 -6.90 -6.31
C LEU A 127 -6.32 -5.43 -5.86
N SER A 128 -7.41 -4.73 -5.57
CA SER A 128 -7.39 -3.28 -5.29
C SER A 128 -8.30 -2.85 -4.15
N ASN A 129 -7.76 -2.14 -3.18
CA ASN A 129 -8.52 -1.59 -2.04
C ASN A 129 -9.35 -0.35 -2.39
N ALA A 130 -9.30 0.07 -3.65
CA ALA A 130 -10.01 1.24 -4.14
C ALA A 130 -11.54 1.11 -3.99
N VAL A 131 -12.07 -0.11 -3.81
CA VAL A 131 -13.50 -0.35 -3.51
C VAL A 131 -13.88 -0.14 -2.03
N ASN A 132 -13.03 0.49 -1.22
CA ASN A 132 -13.31 0.73 0.20
C ASN A 132 -13.89 2.12 0.52
N GLU A 133 -14.94 2.13 1.35
CA GLU A 133 -15.67 3.34 1.76
C GLU A 133 -14.86 4.40 2.49
N SER A 134 -13.82 3.96 3.19
CA SER A 134 -12.98 4.84 4.00
C SER A 134 -12.31 5.91 3.15
N PHE A 135 -11.93 5.58 1.91
CA PHE A 135 -11.24 6.52 1.02
C PHE A 135 -12.19 7.53 0.40
N TRP A 136 -13.37 7.11 -0.07
CA TRP A 136 -14.27 8.05 -0.71
C TRP A 136 -15.01 8.96 0.29
N GLN A 137 -15.35 8.47 1.47
CA GLN A 137 -15.93 9.31 2.53
C GLN A 137 -14.96 10.42 2.98
N SER A 138 -13.65 10.18 2.84
CA SER A 138 -12.59 11.09 3.28
C SER A 138 -12.05 11.99 2.16
N GLY A 139 -12.65 11.96 0.97
CA GLY A 139 -12.31 12.86 -0.12
C GLY A 139 -11.03 12.50 -0.88
N TYR A 140 -10.54 11.25 -0.81
CA TYR A 140 -9.35 10.84 -1.54
C TYR A 140 -9.61 10.69 -3.04
N VAL A 141 -8.57 10.85 -3.83
CA VAL A 141 -8.50 10.15 -5.12
C VAL A 141 -7.76 8.84 -4.86
N TYR A 142 -8.33 7.71 -5.26
CA TYR A 142 -7.68 6.42 -5.16
C TYR A 142 -7.36 5.91 -6.57
N VAL A 143 -6.12 5.46 -6.80
CA VAL A 143 -5.71 4.95 -8.11
C VAL A 143 -5.07 3.57 -7.97
N ALA A 144 -5.65 2.58 -8.64
CA ALA A 144 -5.20 1.20 -8.65
C ALA A 144 -4.31 0.95 -9.86
N ILE A 145 -3.00 0.82 -9.65
CA ILE A 145 -2.01 0.71 -10.73
C ILE A 145 -1.59 -0.75 -10.92
N SER A 146 -1.90 -1.28 -12.11
CA SER A 146 -1.47 -2.61 -12.54
C SER A 146 0.03 -2.62 -12.86
N ALA A 147 0.87 -2.78 -11.84
CA ALA A 147 2.32 -2.65 -12.01
C ALA A 147 3.03 -3.99 -12.27
N GLN A 148 2.38 -5.14 -12.07
CA GLN A 148 3.00 -6.46 -12.19
C GLN A 148 2.46 -7.25 -13.38
N LYS A 149 3.35 -8.03 -14.01
CA LYS A 149 3.06 -8.82 -15.21
C LYS A 149 1.96 -9.85 -14.97
N VAL A 150 2.02 -10.56 -13.85
CA VAL A 150 1.08 -11.66 -13.58
C VAL A 150 -0.35 -11.17 -13.37
N GLY A 151 -0.56 -9.94 -12.87
CA GLY A 151 -1.89 -9.34 -12.80
C GLY A 151 -2.51 -9.04 -14.18
N ILE A 152 -1.68 -8.84 -15.21
CA ILE A 152 -2.10 -8.55 -16.58
C ILE A 152 -2.26 -9.84 -17.39
N ASP A 153 -1.23 -10.69 -17.38
CA ASP A 153 -1.13 -11.87 -18.23
C ASP A 153 -1.78 -13.12 -17.60
N GLY A 154 -1.85 -13.20 -16.27
CA GLY A 154 -2.35 -14.38 -15.56
C GLY A 154 -1.37 -15.55 -15.56
N LEU A 155 -1.83 -16.70 -15.06
CA LEU A 155 -1.17 -18.00 -15.16
C LEU A 155 -2.09 -18.97 -15.90
N ASP A 156 -1.59 -19.67 -16.92
CA ASP A 156 -2.39 -20.61 -17.72
C ASP A 156 -3.08 -21.69 -16.89
N ALA A 157 -2.42 -22.15 -15.81
CA ALA A 157 -2.94 -23.18 -14.91
C ALA A 157 -4.06 -22.68 -13.96
N VAL A 158 -4.34 -21.38 -13.93
CA VAL A 158 -5.37 -20.77 -13.07
C VAL A 158 -6.48 -20.18 -13.94
N PRO A 159 -7.67 -20.81 -13.97
CA PRO A 159 -8.80 -20.31 -14.77
C PRO A 159 -9.14 -18.86 -14.40
N VAL A 160 -9.34 -18.03 -15.43
CA VAL A 160 -9.75 -16.61 -15.28
C VAL A 160 -8.77 -15.81 -14.40
N SER A 161 -7.47 -16.10 -14.49
CA SER A 161 -6.42 -15.27 -13.91
C SER A 161 -5.89 -14.25 -14.91
N GLY A 162 -5.58 -13.05 -14.43
CA GLY A 162 -5.09 -11.94 -15.23
C GLY A 162 -6.16 -11.25 -16.07
N LEU A 163 -5.94 -9.96 -16.32
CA LEU A 163 -6.86 -9.12 -17.11
C LEU A 163 -7.13 -9.70 -18.51
N LYS A 164 -6.10 -10.22 -19.19
CA LYS A 164 -6.24 -10.76 -20.56
C LYS A 164 -7.13 -11.99 -20.64
N SER A 165 -7.06 -12.88 -19.64
CA SER A 165 -7.92 -14.06 -19.58
C SER A 165 -9.36 -13.68 -19.30
N TRP A 166 -9.57 -12.68 -18.43
CA TRP A 166 -10.90 -12.22 -18.05
C TRP A 166 -11.67 -11.57 -19.22
N ASP A 167 -11.05 -10.65 -19.95
CA ASP A 167 -11.61 -10.05 -21.16
C ASP A 167 -10.52 -9.72 -22.20
N SER A 168 -10.26 -10.67 -23.10
CA SER A 168 -9.23 -10.53 -24.13
C SER A 168 -9.53 -9.45 -25.17
N GLN A 169 -10.80 -9.07 -25.36
CA GLN A 169 -11.17 -7.98 -26.26
C GLN A 169 -10.83 -6.63 -25.65
N ARG A 170 -11.05 -6.46 -24.34
CA ARG A 170 -10.72 -5.23 -23.62
C ARG A 170 -9.22 -5.11 -23.35
N TYR A 171 -8.59 -6.19 -22.88
CA TYR A 171 -7.23 -6.17 -22.31
C TYR A 171 -6.15 -6.81 -23.18
N GLY A 172 -6.51 -7.42 -24.33
CA GLY A 172 -5.56 -8.11 -25.20
C GLY A 172 -4.39 -7.24 -25.70
N GLY A 173 -4.60 -5.92 -25.79
CA GLY A 173 -3.57 -4.95 -26.18
C GLY A 173 -2.60 -4.54 -25.08
N LEU A 174 -2.78 -5.00 -23.83
CA LEU A 174 -1.84 -4.71 -22.74
C LEU A 174 -0.51 -5.45 -22.95
N VAL A 175 0.60 -4.81 -22.58
CA VAL A 175 1.96 -5.35 -22.74
C VAL A 175 2.77 -5.03 -21.50
N HIS A 176 3.27 -6.06 -20.83
CA HIS A 176 4.14 -5.92 -19.67
C HIS A 176 5.50 -6.61 -19.92
N PRO A 177 6.62 -5.85 -19.97
CA PRO A 177 7.92 -6.36 -20.39
C PRO A 177 8.64 -7.22 -19.34
N GLY A 178 7.97 -7.48 -18.20
CA GLY A 178 8.52 -8.21 -17.07
C GLY A 178 8.58 -7.35 -15.82
N ASP A 179 8.57 -8.02 -14.69
CA ASP A 179 8.48 -7.37 -13.39
C ASP A 179 9.74 -6.58 -13.00
N ALA A 180 10.86 -6.77 -13.71
CA ALA A 180 12.04 -5.92 -13.57
C ALA A 180 11.76 -4.44 -13.89
N PHE A 181 10.73 -4.18 -14.70
CA PHE A 181 10.30 -2.85 -15.13
C PHE A 181 9.17 -2.26 -14.27
N SER A 182 8.58 -3.07 -13.37
CA SER A 182 7.38 -2.71 -12.59
C SER A 182 7.56 -1.44 -11.76
N TYR A 183 8.75 -1.24 -11.18
CA TYR A 183 9.05 -0.07 -10.34
C TYR A 183 9.01 1.26 -11.12
N ASP A 184 9.55 1.28 -12.35
CA ASP A 184 9.49 2.47 -13.18
C ASP A 184 8.11 2.65 -13.81
N ILE A 185 7.43 1.56 -14.18
CA ILE A 185 6.02 1.59 -14.61
C ILE A 185 5.16 2.25 -13.52
N PHE A 186 5.30 1.82 -12.26
CA PHE A 186 4.55 2.38 -11.13
C PHE A 186 4.80 3.89 -10.97
N THR A 187 6.05 4.33 -11.07
CA THR A 187 6.44 5.75 -11.01
C THR A 187 5.86 6.55 -12.17
N GLN A 188 6.06 6.09 -13.41
CA GLN A 188 5.60 6.78 -14.61
C GLN A 188 4.07 6.89 -14.63
N VAL A 189 3.35 5.83 -14.28
CA VAL A 189 1.88 5.86 -14.21
C VAL A 189 1.43 6.87 -13.15
N ALA A 190 1.97 6.82 -11.93
CA ALA A 190 1.60 7.75 -10.88
C ALA A 190 1.90 9.22 -11.25
N GLN A 191 3.04 9.49 -11.89
CA GLN A 191 3.39 10.82 -12.43
C GLN A 191 2.42 11.27 -13.52
N ALA A 192 2.09 10.39 -14.47
CA ALA A 192 1.20 10.70 -15.57
C ALA A 192 -0.22 11.06 -15.10
N LEU A 193 -0.68 10.49 -13.99
CA LEU A 193 -2.00 10.81 -13.42
C LEU A 193 -2.06 12.26 -12.92
N VAL A 194 -1.01 12.76 -12.27
CA VAL A 194 -1.03 14.04 -11.54
C VAL A 194 -0.32 15.19 -12.24
N SER A 195 0.47 14.91 -13.30
CA SER A 195 1.28 15.91 -14.00
C SER A 195 0.96 16.01 -15.48
N ALA A 196 0.45 17.17 -15.90
CA ALA A 196 0.21 17.46 -17.32
C ALA A 196 1.49 17.46 -18.17
N LYS A 197 2.64 17.82 -17.58
CA LYS A 197 3.94 17.82 -18.30
C LYS A 197 4.45 16.41 -18.58
N GLY A 198 4.11 15.45 -17.73
CA GLY A 198 4.53 14.05 -17.87
C GLY A 198 3.60 13.20 -18.73
N ARG A 199 2.49 13.77 -19.21
CA ARG A 199 1.40 13.03 -19.85
C ARG A 199 1.10 13.53 -21.26
N SER A 200 0.75 12.61 -22.15
CA SER A 200 -0.05 12.89 -23.35
C SER A 200 -1.40 12.17 -23.25
N GLY A 201 -2.46 12.74 -23.85
CA GLY A 201 -3.83 12.21 -23.75
C GLY A 201 -4.69 12.92 -22.69
N PRO A 202 -5.83 12.33 -22.29
CA PRO A 202 -6.80 12.95 -21.38
C PRO A 202 -6.23 13.11 -19.97
N ASP A 203 -6.87 13.95 -19.16
CA ASP A 203 -6.57 14.08 -17.72
C ASP A 203 -7.40 13.11 -16.88
N PRO A 204 -6.82 12.03 -16.32
CA PRO A 204 -7.58 11.05 -15.55
C PRO A 204 -8.20 11.62 -14.27
N LEU A 205 -7.64 12.72 -13.77
CA LEU A 205 -8.13 13.38 -12.57
C LEU A 205 -9.15 14.48 -12.86
N GLY A 206 -9.50 14.73 -14.13
CA GLY A 206 -10.53 15.71 -14.50
C GLY A 206 -10.27 17.12 -13.98
N GLY A 207 -9.00 17.55 -13.90
CA GLY A 207 -8.60 18.88 -13.44
C GLY A 207 -8.34 19.02 -11.93
N LEU A 208 -8.58 17.96 -11.13
CA LEU A 208 -8.29 17.97 -9.69
C LEU A 208 -6.81 18.31 -9.42
N LYS A 209 -6.56 19.13 -8.39
CA LYS A 209 -5.22 19.61 -8.05
C LYS A 209 -4.63 18.78 -6.93
N THR A 210 -3.80 17.81 -7.30
CA THR A 210 -3.08 16.97 -6.34
C THR A 210 -2.03 17.76 -5.58
N LYS A 211 -2.02 17.61 -4.26
CA LYS A 211 -0.97 18.10 -3.35
C LYS A 211 0.02 17.00 -3.01
N HIS A 212 -0.49 15.79 -2.73
CA HIS A 212 0.33 14.64 -2.31
C HIS A 212 -0.03 13.38 -3.09
N VAL A 213 0.98 12.59 -3.42
CA VAL A 213 0.81 11.22 -3.91
C VAL A 213 1.44 10.28 -2.89
N ILE A 214 0.61 9.49 -2.23
CA ILE A 214 1.04 8.49 -1.24
C ILE A 214 1.03 7.14 -1.91
N ALA A 215 2.15 6.43 -1.92
CA ALA A 215 2.21 5.09 -2.45
C ALA A 215 1.83 4.06 -1.37
N THR A 216 0.95 3.13 -1.71
CA THR A 216 0.53 2.02 -0.86
C THR A 216 0.61 0.70 -1.61
N GLY A 217 0.69 -0.39 -0.87
CA GLY A 217 0.69 -1.76 -1.35
C GLY A 217 0.58 -2.69 -0.16
N GLU A 218 0.08 -3.89 -0.40
CA GLU A 218 -0.25 -4.86 0.65
C GLU A 218 0.40 -6.19 0.38
N SER A 219 0.86 -6.87 1.42
CA SER A 219 1.35 -8.25 1.34
C SER A 219 2.44 -8.40 0.28
N GLN A 220 2.17 -9.07 -0.84
CA GLN A 220 3.08 -9.13 -1.98
C GLN A 220 3.46 -7.75 -2.55
N SER A 221 2.49 -6.86 -2.78
CA SER A 221 2.79 -5.52 -3.30
C SER A 221 3.43 -4.62 -2.24
N ALA A 222 3.25 -4.91 -0.94
CA ALA A 222 4.03 -4.26 0.12
C ALA A 222 5.51 -4.66 0.05
N ALA A 223 5.83 -5.92 -0.26
CA ALA A 223 7.21 -6.35 -0.47
C ALA A 223 7.83 -5.68 -1.71
N ARG A 224 7.05 -5.48 -2.78
CA ARG A 224 7.45 -4.63 -3.92
C ARG A 224 7.71 -3.20 -3.49
N LEU A 225 6.80 -2.62 -2.71
CA LEU A 225 6.91 -1.25 -2.26
C LEU A 225 8.11 -1.05 -1.33
N ALA A 226 8.42 -2.01 -0.46
CA ALA A 226 9.63 -2.00 0.37
C ALA A 226 10.90 -1.90 -0.50
N THR A 227 10.97 -2.67 -1.59
CA THR A 227 12.07 -2.57 -2.56
C THR A 227 12.09 -1.24 -3.29
N TYR A 228 10.92 -0.72 -3.67
CA TYR A 228 10.82 0.61 -4.27
C TYR A 228 11.41 1.67 -3.34
N ILE A 229 11.01 1.68 -2.07
CA ILE A 229 11.48 2.65 -1.07
C ILE A 229 13.00 2.53 -0.87
N ASN A 230 13.50 1.31 -0.75
CA ASN A 230 14.90 1.05 -0.44
C ASN A 230 15.84 1.36 -1.61
N ALA A 231 15.42 1.05 -2.85
CA ALA A 231 16.28 1.09 -4.04
C ALA A 231 15.92 2.19 -5.05
N VAL A 232 14.63 2.41 -5.34
CA VAL A 232 14.19 3.20 -6.51
C VAL A 232 13.80 4.62 -6.13
N HIS A 233 13.12 4.83 -5.01
CA HIS A 233 12.74 6.16 -4.53
C HIS A 233 13.94 7.13 -4.40
N PRO A 234 15.14 6.72 -3.93
CA PRO A 234 16.31 7.61 -3.90
C PRO A 234 16.71 8.17 -5.27
N LEU A 235 16.34 7.50 -6.36
CA LEU A 235 16.57 7.94 -7.74
C LEU A 235 15.38 8.74 -8.29
N ALA A 236 14.15 8.30 -7.98
CA ALA A 236 12.93 8.85 -8.55
C ALA A 236 12.41 10.10 -7.81
N GLY A 237 12.52 10.13 -6.48
CA GLY A 237 12.16 11.28 -5.63
C GLY A 237 10.72 11.78 -5.77
N PHE A 238 9.77 10.94 -6.17
CA PHE A 238 8.45 11.38 -6.60
C PHE A 238 7.39 11.35 -5.50
N PHE A 239 7.23 10.23 -4.81
CA PHE A 239 6.12 10.05 -3.86
C PHE A 239 6.28 10.93 -2.60
N SER A 240 5.16 11.43 -2.12
CA SER A 240 5.07 12.31 -0.95
C SER A 240 5.23 11.55 0.37
N ALA A 241 4.75 10.31 0.41
CA ALA A 241 4.88 9.38 1.53
C ALA A 241 4.64 7.92 1.07
N PHE A 242 4.94 6.97 1.94
CA PHE A 242 4.72 5.53 1.70
C PHE A 242 3.95 4.87 2.83
N MET A 243 3.11 3.91 2.47
CA MET A 243 2.38 3.08 3.41
C MET A 243 2.39 1.59 3.00
N PRO A 244 3.51 0.86 3.17
CA PRO A 244 3.51 -0.59 3.02
C PRO A 244 2.65 -1.24 4.12
N CYS A 245 1.59 -1.93 3.71
CA CYS A 245 0.64 -2.57 4.59
C CYS A 245 0.86 -4.08 4.64
N VAL A 246 0.69 -4.69 5.82
CA VAL A 246 0.85 -6.12 6.07
C VAL A 246 2.15 -6.70 5.48
N LEU A 247 3.23 -5.93 5.65
CA LEU A 247 4.58 -6.26 5.22
C LEU A 247 5.20 -7.32 6.15
N VAL A 248 5.48 -8.51 5.63
CA VAL A 248 6.10 -9.60 6.40
C VAL A 248 7.64 -9.46 6.47
N GLY A 249 8.14 -8.25 6.75
CA GLY A 249 9.55 -7.98 7.04
C GLY A 249 10.56 -8.24 5.91
N GLY A 250 10.23 -7.92 4.66
CA GLY A 250 11.18 -8.05 3.55
C GLY A 250 10.72 -7.39 2.25
N GLY A 251 11.68 -7.09 1.38
CA GLY A 251 11.44 -6.58 0.03
C GLY A 251 11.57 -7.70 -1.00
N SER A 252 10.89 -7.60 -2.14
CA SER A 252 11.16 -8.51 -3.26
C SER A 252 12.48 -8.15 -3.95
N GLU A 253 13.19 -9.09 -4.55
CA GLU A 253 14.25 -8.74 -5.50
C GLU A 253 13.76 -7.75 -6.59
N LEU A 254 14.70 -7.07 -7.25
CA LEU A 254 14.39 -6.17 -8.36
C LEU A 254 13.77 -6.89 -9.57
N THR A 255 13.81 -8.22 -9.59
CA THR A 255 13.15 -9.05 -10.61
C THR A 255 12.21 -10.04 -9.92
N ASN A 256 11.18 -10.51 -10.64
CA ASN A 256 10.38 -11.66 -10.22
C ASN A 256 10.67 -12.84 -11.15
N PRO A 257 10.22 -14.04 -10.76
CA PRO A 257 10.35 -15.17 -11.65
C PRO A 257 9.42 -14.99 -12.86
N GLU A 258 9.88 -15.48 -14.01
CA GLU A 258 9.09 -15.46 -15.23
C GLU A 258 7.84 -16.34 -15.09
N ILE A 259 6.82 -16.04 -15.89
CA ILE A 259 5.66 -16.90 -16.03
C ILE A 259 6.08 -18.06 -16.92
N ILE A 260 6.06 -19.28 -16.38
CA ILE A 260 6.39 -20.51 -17.10
C ILE A 260 5.07 -21.13 -17.57
N PRO A 261 4.86 -21.34 -18.89
CA PRO A 261 3.63 -21.96 -19.39
C PRO A 261 3.35 -23.31 -18.73
N GLY A 262 2.10 -23.50 -18.28
CA GLY A 262 1.66 -24.74 -17.61
C GLY A 262 2.13 -24.94 -16.16
N GLU A 263 2.88 -23.99 -15.59
CA GLU A 263 3.30 -24.07 -14.19
C GLU A 263 2.12 -23.91 -13.21
N SER A 264 2.17 -24.64 -12.09
CA SER A 264 1.17 -24.51 -11.03
C SER A 264 1.29 -23.19 -10.26
N ALA A 265 0.16 -22.71 -9.72
CA ALA A 265 0.11 -21.56 -8.81
C ALA A 265 1.05 -21.72 -7.60
N ALA A 266 1.17 -22.95 -7.08
CA ALA A 266 2.00 -23.24 -5.91
C ALA A 266 3.50 -23.10 -6.23
N ASP A 267 3.93 -23.60 -7.40
CA ASP A 267 5.33 -23.49 -7.83
C ASP A 267 5.71 -22.05 -8.16
N TYR A 268 4.81 -21.31 -8.82
CA TYR A 268 5.00 -19.88 -9.05
C TYR A 268 5.23 -19.14 -7.74
N ASN A 269 4.34 -19.34 -6.76
CA ASN A 269 4.43 -18.71 -5.44
C ASN A 269 5.68 -19.13 -4.68
N LYS A 270 6.07 -20.40 -4.71
CA LYS A 270 7.32 -20.88 -4.09
C LYS A 270 8.54 -20.13 -4.61
N ARG A 271 8.64 -19.94 -5.93
CA ARG A 271 9.70 -19.16 -6.57
C ARG A 271 9.63 -17.66 -6.24
N PHE A 272 8.42 -17.11 -6.15
CA PHE A 272 8.23 -15.72 -5.74
C PHE A 272 8.76 -15.51 -4.31
N PHE A 273 8.34 -16.34 -3.36
CA PHE A 273 8.77 -16.22 -1.96
C PHE A 273 10.26 -16.52 -1.75
N ALA A 274 10.87 -17.34 -2.61
CA ALA A 274 12.32 -17.57 -2.60
C ALA A 274 13.15 -16.31 -2.96
N ARG A 275 12.51 -15.29 -3.53
CA ARG A 275 13.13 -14.01 -3.93
C ARG A 275 12.78 -12.86 -2.99
N ILE A 276 12.23 -13.15 -1.81
CA ILE A 276 12.08 -12.15 -0.75
C ILE A 276 13.41 -11.97 -0.05
N VAL A 277 13.91 -10.75 -0.06
CA VAL A 277 15.10 -10.31 0.68
C VAL A 277 14.63 -9.80 2.05
N GLU A 278 15.12 -10.45 3.11
CA GLU A 278 14.88 -9.98 4.47
C GLU A 278 15.55 -8.62 4.67
N THR A 279 14.76 -7.59 4.96
CA THR A 279 15.28 -6.21 5.04
C THR A 279 14.34 -5.32 5.83
N THR A 280 14.88 -4.28 6.43
CA THR A 280 14.13 -3.15 6.99
C THR A 280 13.91 -2.08 5.93
N ILE A 281 13.01 -1.13 6.21
CA ILE A 281 12.93 0.08 5.39
C ILE A 281 14.04 1.03 5.83
N ARG A 282 14.82 1.57 4.88
CA ARG A 282 15.83 2.58 5.19
C ARG A 282 15.23 3.79 5.90
N ASP A 283 15.92 4.32 6.89
CA ASP A 283 15.43 5.36 7.80
C ASP A 283 16.08 6.74 7.56
N ASP A 284 16.85 6.87 6.49
CA ASP A 284 17.57 8.08 6.08
C ASP A 284 16.86 8.90 4.99
N LEU A 285 15.61 8.56 4.66
CA LEU A 285 14.80 9.30 3.71
C LEU A 285 14.17 10.54 4.35
N ASP A 286 14.02 11.61 3.57
CA ASP A 286 13.23 12.79 3.97
C ASP A 286 11.71 12.56 3.89
N THR A 287 11.32 11.43 3.29
CA THR A 287 9.97 11.09 2.90
C THR A 287 9.32 10.24 4.00
N PRO A 288 8.16 10.65 4.55
CA PRO A 288 7.45 9.87 5.56
C PRO A 288 7.10 8.45 5.09
N VAL A 289 7.32 7.47 5.98
CA VAL A 289 6.92 6.07 5.81
C VAL A 289 6.14 5.60 7.03
N LEU A 290 4.98 4.99 6.80
CA LEU A 290 4.27 4.18 7.79
C LEU A 290 4.29 2.72 7.35
N ILE A 291 4.94 1.86 8.12
CA ILE A 291 4.72 0.41 8.01
C ILE A 291 3.50 0.09 8.85
N LEU A 292 2.41 -0.36 8.23
CA LEU A 292 1.16 -0.67 8.92
C LEU A 292 0.96 -2.18 8.93
N LEU A 293 1.04 -2.81 10.09
CA LEU A 293 0.89 -4.26 10.25
C LEU A 293 -0.43 -4.59 10.93
N SER A 294 -1.02 -5.72 10.53
CA SER A 294 -2.02 -6.37 11.36
C SER A 294 -1.33 -7.10 12.52
N GLU A 295 -2.11 -7.51 13.51
CA GLU A 295 -1.63 -8.33 14.60
C GLU A 295 -1.14 -9.72 14.10
N THR A 296 -1.64 -10.21 12.95
CA THR A 296 -1.09 -11.40 12.28
C THR A 296 0.35 -11.17 11.82
N GLU A 297 0.62 -10.08 11.09
CA GLU A 297 1.94 -9.81 10.53
C GLU A 297 2.97 -9.52 11.61
N ALA A 298 2.53 -8.88 12.69
CA ALA A 298 3.34 -8.64 13.88
C ALA A 298 3.80 -9.95 14.57
N ARG A 299 3.29 -11.12 14.20
CA ARG A 299 3.80 -12.45 14.60
C ARG A 299 4.68 -13.12 13.54
N MET A 300 4.53 -12.76 12.27
CA MET A 300 5.14 -13.48 11.14
C MET A 300 6.46 -12.90 10.66
N PHE A 301 6.77 -11.64 11.01
CA PHE A 301 7.88 -10.86 10.49
C PHE A 301 9.18 -11.66 10.27
N ARG A 302 9.82 -11.44 9.11
CA ARG A 302 11.11 -12.05 8.76
C ARG A 302 12.30 -11.34 9.40
N VAL A 303 12.18 -10.04 9.65
CA VAL A 303 13.14 -9.22 10.40
C VAL A 303 12.48 -8.69 11.67
N PRO A 304 13.24 -8.48 12.76
CA PRO A 304 12.70 -7.87 13.96
C PRO A 304 11.96 -6.54 13.67
N PRO A 305 10.88 -6.22 14.42
CA PRO A 305 10.15 -4.98 14.26
C PRO A 305 11.08 -3.77 14.32
N GLN A 306 11.01 -2.94 13.28
CA GLN A 306 11.87 -1.76 13.19
C GLN A 306 11.45 -0.69 14.22
N PRO A 307 12.41 -0.03 14.89
CA PRO A 307 12.10 1.12 15.72
C PRO A 307 11.58 2.29 14.87
N ASP A 308 10.75 3.14 15.46
CA ASP A 308 10.38 4.41 14.83
C ASP A 308 11.61 5.31 14.65
N ALA A 309 11.69 6.00 13.52
CA ALA A 309 12.79 6.92 13.19
C ALA A 309 12.29 8.35 12.93
N ALA A 310 13.14 9.22 12.39
CA ALA A 310 12.80 10.62 12.12
C ALA A 310 11.63 10.76 11.14
N LYS A 311 11.54 9.90 10.12
CA LYS A 311 10.47 9.87 9.10
C LYS A 311 9.81 8.50 8.94
N LEU A 312 10.03 7.58 9.88
CA LEU A 312 9.48 6.23 9.84
C LEU A 312 8.64 5.94 11.09
N ARG A 313 7.46 5.37 10.89
CA ARG A 313 6.61 4.79 11.94
C ARG A 313 6.31 3.34 11.60
N LEU A 314 6.16 2.52 12.62
CA LEU A 314 5.58 1.18 12.51
C LEU A 314 4.37 1.11 13.44
N TRP A 315 3.20 0.76 12.90
CA TRP A 315 1.98 0.55 13.66
C TRP A 315 1.57 -0.93 13.58
N GLU A 316 1.18 -1.51 14.71
CA GLU A 316 0.75 -2.91 14.82
C GLU A 316 -0.69 -2.92 15.35
N VAL A 317 -1.67 -3.19 14.49
CA VAL A 317 -3.11 -3.05 14.81
C VAL A 317 -3.61 -4.30 15.52
N ALA A 318 -3.93 -4.16 16.81
CA ALA A 318 -4.48 -5.22 17.65
C ALA A 318 -5.85 -5.69 17.12
N GLY A 319 -6.08 -7.00 17.14
CA GLY A 319 -7.31 -7.64 16.66
C GLY A 319 -7.51 -7.64 15.14
N ALA A 320 -6.60 -7.04 14.37
CA ALA A 320 -6.63 -7.09 12.91
C ALA A 320 -5.89 -8.32 12.37
N VAL A 321 -6.33 -8.83 11.21
CA VAL A 321 -5.74 -9.98 10.51
C VAL A 321 -5.17 -9.57 9.15
N HIS A 322 -4.43 -10.48 8.50
CA HIS A 322 -3.84 -10.19 7.17
C HIS A 322 -4.92 -9.74 6.18
N GLY A 323 -6.07 -10.43 6.19
CA GLY A 323 -7.25 -10.09 5.39
C GLY A 323 -7.90 -8.76 5.73
N SER A 324 -7.64 -8.17 6.91
CA SER A 324 -8.23 -6.89 7.30
C SER A 324 -7.61 -5.74 6.50
N ALA A 325 -6.30 -5.79 6.26
CA ALA A 325 -5.63 -4.87 5.34
C ALA A 325 -6.03 -5.18 3.92
N CYS A 326 -6.07 -6.47 3.59
CA CYS A 326 -6.50 -6.98 2.32
C CYS A 326 -8.04 -7.05 2.21
N ASP A 327 -8.79 -6.06 2.71
CA ASP A 327 -10.23 -5.92 2.48
C ASP A 327 -10.45 -5.50 1.01
N THR A 328 -10.10 -6.45 0.14
CA THR A 328 -9.12 -6.31 -0.97
C THR A 328 -9.67 -5.60 -2.20
N GLY A 329 -10.83 -4.97 -2.12
CA GLY A 329 -11.66 -4.83 -3.32
C GLY A 329 -12.67 -5.96 -3.51
N TYR A 330 -12.56 -7.02 -2.73
CA TYR A 330 -13.23 -8.29 -2.97
C TYR A 330 -14.38 -8.41 -2.01
N ARG A 331 -15.31 -7.46 -2.12
CA ARG A 331 -16.67 -7.76 -1.67
C ARG A 331 -17.07 -9.08 -2.33
N PRO A 332 -17.70 -10.03 -1.61
CA PRO A 332 -18.16 -11.28 -2.20
C PRO A 332 -18.87 -11.07 -3.55
N SER A 333 -19.60 -9.96 -3.69
CA SER A 333 -20.26 -9.54 -4.92
C SER A 333 -19.32 -9.15 -6.08
N VAL A 334 -18.17 -8.49 -5.83
CA VAL A 334 -17.15 -8.21 -6.86
C VAL A 334 -16.50 -9.51 -7.31
N ALA A 335 -16.09 -10.35 -6.35
CA ALA A 335 -15.45 -11.63 -6.62
C ALA A 335 -16.37 -12.56 -7.43
N GLU A 336 -17.65 -12.62 -7.09
CA GLU A 336 -18.67 -13.39 -7.83
C GLU A 336 -18.86 -12.84 -9.25
N ARG A 337 -19.07 -11.51 -9.42
CA ARG A 337 -19.25 -10.87 -10.73
C ARG A 337 -18.08 -11.16 -11.67
N ASP A 338 -16.87 -11.05 -11.15
CA ASP A 338 -15.65 -11.12 -11.95
C ASP A 338 -15.05 -12.52 -12.03
N GLY A 339 -15.64 -13.51 -11.35
CA GLY A 339 -15.17 -14.89 -11.34
C GLY A 339 -13.83 -15.06 -10.61
N ILE A 340 -13.57 -14.20 -9.62
CA ILE A 340 -12.30 -14.17 -8.92
C ILE A 340 -12.33 -15.22 -7.82
N ARG A 341 -11.54 -16.27 -8.00
CA ARG A 341 -11.38 -17.31 -6.99
C ARG A 341 -10.34 -16.83 -5.98
N ASP A 342 -10.80 -16.37 -4.83
CA ASP A 342 -9.92 -16.04 -3.71
C ASP A 342 -9.70 -17.28 -2.81
N PRO A 343 -8.51 -17.91 -2.85
CA PRO A 343 -8.21 -19.06 -2.00
C PRO A 343 -7.92 -18.66 -0.55
N VAL A 344 -7.66 -17.39 -0.27
CA VAL A 344 -7.32 -16.88 1.07
C VAL A 344 -8.61 -16.57 1.85
N GLY A 345 -9.62 -16.06 1.16
CA GLY A 345 -10.85 -15.56 1.75
C GLY A 345 -10.59 -14.24 2.48
N GLY A 346 -11.33 -13.19 2.13
CA GLY A 346 -11.31 -11.93 2.88
C GLY A 346 -11.51 -12.14 4.37
N ALA A 347 -11.09 -11.17 5.18
CA ALA A 347 -11.32 -11.20 6.63
C ALA A 347 -12.79 -11.47 6.94
N ASP A 348 -13.05 -12.12 8.07
CA ASP A 348 -14.37 -12.04 8.69
C ASP A 348 -14.67 -10.55 8.92
N ALA A 349 -15.74 -10.04 8.28
CA ALA A 349 -16.11 -8.63 8.29
C ALA A 349 -16.36 -8.06 9.71
N ARG A 350 -16.44 -8.96 10.70
CA ARG A 350 -16.61 -8.68 12.12
C ARG A 350 -15.29 -8.43 12.86
N MET A 351 -14.15 -8.71 12.24
CA MET A 351 -12.81 -8.42 12.78
C MET A 351 -12.53 -6.91 12.83
N VAL A 352 -11.46 -6.51 13.51
CA VAL A 352 -11.01 -5.12 13.53
C VAL A 352 -10.65 -4.66 12.10
N ARG A 353 -11.26 -3.56 11.66
CA ARG A 353 -11.11 -3.03 10.29
C ARG A 353 -9.82 -2.22 10.16
N PHE A 354 -9.08 -2.45 9.08
CA PHE A 354 -7.78 -1.81 8.81
C PHE A 354 -7.91 -0.50 8.03
N MET A 355 -8.90 -0.44 7.13
CA MET A 355 -9.05 0.64 6.15
C MET A 355 -9.36 2.03 6.75
N PRO A 356 -10.18 2.16 7.81
CA PRO A 356 -10.34 3.46 8.47
C PRO A 356 -9.03 4.02 9.02
N THR A 357 -8.18 3.16 9.58
CA THR A 357 -6.83 3.51 10.06
C THR A 357 -5.91 3.92 8.92
N MET A 358 -5.98 3.21 7.80
CA MET A 358 -5.22 3.54 6.60
C MET A 358 -5.62 4.92 6.04
N ALA A 359 -6.92 5.21 5.98
CA ALA A 359 -7.44 6.50 5.54
C ALA A 359 -7.07 7.65 6.49
N ALA A 360 -7.09 7.44 7.81
CA ALA A 360 -6.64 8.44 8.77
C ALA A 360 -5.14 8.71 8.66
N ALA A 361 -4.34 7.64 8.58
CA ALA A 361 -2.89 7.72 8.42
C ALA A 361 -2.48 8.44 7.13
N GLY A 362 -3.22 8.30 6.03
CA GLY A 362 -2.94 9.02 4.79
C GLY A 362 -2.95 10.55 4.94
N LEU A 363 -3.93 11.10 5.65
CA LEU A 363 -4.01 12.55 5.90
C LEU A 363 -2.90 12.99 6.87
N ALA A 364 -2.61 12.17 7.87
CA ALA A 364 -1.55 12.45 8.83
C ALA A 364 -0.15 12.40 8.19
N LEU A 365 0.09 11.47 7.25
CA LEU A 365 1.31 11.42 6.44
C LEU A 365 1.45 12.66 5.54
N ALA A 366 0.36 13.08 4.88
CA ALA A 366 0.34 14.30 4.07
C ALA A 366 0.68 15.54 4.92
N ARG A 367 0.04 15.70 6.08
CA ARG A 367 0.34 16.76 7.06
C ARG A 367 1.80 16.73 7.51
N TRP A 368 2.34 15.54 7.79
CA TRP A 368 3.74 15.39 8.20
C TRP A 368 4.73 15.71 7.08
N ARG A 369 4.37 15.40 5.82
CA ARG A 369 5.16 15.78 4.65
C ARG A 369 5.21 17.30 4.46
N GLU A 370 4.13 18.01 4.78
CA GLU A 370 4.06 19.48 4.73
C GLU A 370 4.82 20.18 5.87
N GLY A 371 5.43 19.43 6.78
CA GLY A 371 6.13 19.98 7.94
C GLY A 371 5.24 20.21 9.17
N GLY A 372 3.98 19.77 9.11
CA GLY A 372 3.09 19.75 10.26
C GLY A 372 3.44 18.67 11.28
N ALA A 373 2.54 18.48 12.26
CA ALA A 373 2.72 17.50 13.33
C ALA A 373 3.04 16.10 12.74
N PRO A 374 4.10 15.43 13.24
CA PRO A 374 4.43 14.07 12.81
C PRO A 374 3.27 13.10 12.95
N LEU A 375 3.27 12.05 12.14
CA LEU A 375 2.40 10.91 12.38
C LEU A 375 2.62 10.38 13.80
N ALA A 376 1.51 10.13 14.50
CA ALA A 376 1.51 9.67 15.89
C ALA A 376 2.38 8.41 16.11
N ARG A 377 2.97 8.33 17.30
CA ARG A 377 3.66 7.14 17.78
C ARG A 377 2.70 6.33 18.63
N HIS A 378 2.68 5.03 18.41
CA HIS A 378 1.88 4.09 19.20
C HIS A 378 2.77 3.02 19.83
N PRO A 379 2.39 2.48 21.00
CA PRO A 379 3.06 1.33 21.57
C PRO A 379 3.14 0.17 20.57
N ARG A 380 4.14 -0.69 20.72
CA ARG A 380 4.19 -1.98 20.03
C ARG A 380 3.29 -2.99 20.73
N LEU A 381 2.86 -4.02 20.03
CA LEU A 381 2.21 -5.17 20.65
C LEU A 381 3.18 -5.77 21.67
N LEU A 382 2.66 -6.02 22.87
CA LEU A 382 3.44 -6.59 23.95
C LEU A 382 3.78 -8.03 23.60
N ARG A 383 5.08 -8.35 23.69
CA ARG A 383 5.61 -9.68 23.40
C ARG A 383 5.99 -10.38 24.70
N GLY A 384 5.70 -11.67 24.75
CA GLY A 384 6.07 -12.57 25.84
C GLY A 384 7.51 -13.05 25.68
N THR A 385 7.72 -14.34 25.97
CA THR A 385 9.05 -14.96 25.90
C THR A 385 9.61 -15.04 24.48
N GLY A 386 8.74 -15.25 23.49
CA GLY A 386 9.10 -15.30 22.09
C GLY A 386 8.71 -14.04 21.31
N PRO A 387 9.42 -13.73 20.23
CA PRO A 387 9.11 -12.56 19.38
C PRO A 387 7.76 -12.66 18.67
N ARG A 388 7.17 -13.88 18.61
CA ARG A 388 5.86 -14.18 18.02
C ARG A 388 4.74 -14.30 19.07
N ASP A 389 5.09 -14.28 20.35
CA ASP A 389 4.15 -14.53 21.45
C ASP A 389 3.53 -13.19 21.85
N ILE A 390 2.39 -12.84 21.24
CA ILE A 390 1.69 -11.62 21.63
C ILE A 390 0.93 -11.86 22.94
N VAL A 391 1.17 -11.00 23.93
CA VAL A 391 0.49 -11.05 25.23
C VAL A 391 -0.92 -10.50 25.08
N VAL A 392 -1.90 -11.19 25.66
CA VAL A 392 -3.31 -10.81 25.62
C VAL A 392 -3.84 -10.46 27.00
N ASP A 393 -4.91 -9.66 27.05
CA ASP A 393 -5.67 -9.37 28.25
C ASP A 393 -6.55 -10.55 28.69
N VAL A 394 -7.30 -10.38 29.78
CA VAL A 394 -8.17 -11.42 30.34
C VAL A 394 -9.36 -11.78 29.44
N GLN A 395 -9.67 -10.93 28.45
CA GLN A 395 -10.66 -11.21 27.41
C GLN A 395 -10.05 -11.91 26.18
N GLY A 396 -8.72 -12.04 26.13
CA GLY A 396 -7.99 -12.67 25.03
C GLY A 396 -7.63 -11.72 23.88
N ASN A 397 -7.71 -10.39 24.09
CA ASN A 397 -7.32 -9.39 23.10
C ASN A 397 -5.90 -8.87 23.35
N ALA A 398 -5.13 -8.60 22.29
CA ALA A 398 -3.71 -8.28 22.41
C ALA A 398 -3.41 -6.96 23.14
N LEU A 399 -2.49 -7.00 24.09
CA LEU A 399 -1.98 -5.84 24.83
C LEU A 399 -0.95 -5.04 24.02
N GLY A 400 -0.92 -3.72 24.24
CA GLY A 400 -0.07 -2.82 23.47
C GLY A 400 -0.57 -2.63 22.03
N GLY A 401 0.30 -2.16 21.14
CA GLY A 401 -0.04 -1.91 19.75
C GLY A 401 -0.94 -0.69 19.56
N VAL A 402 -1.53 -0.61 18.36
CA VAL A 402 -2.66 0.25 18.03
C VAL A 402 -3.94 -0.49 18.42
N ARG A 403 -4.61 -0.03 19.48
CA ARG A 403 -5.90 -0.55 19.94
C ARG A 403 -7.01 0.44 19.57
N LEU A 404 -7.88 0.01 18.66
CA LEU A 404 -9.07 0.74 18.23
C LEU A 404 -10.23 0.54 19.23
N PRO A 405 -11.34 1.30 19.12
CA PRO A 405 -12.49 1.16 20.04
C PRO A 405 -13.02 -0.26 20.21
N GLU A 406 -12.95 -1.11 19.17
CA GLU A 406 -13.30 -2.53 19.26
C GLU A 406 -12.47 -3.31 20.31
N VAL A 407 -11.23 -2.90 20.53
CA VAL A 407 -10.26 -3.56 21.41
C VAL A 407 -10.13 -2.84 22.75
N GLU A 408 -10.29 -1.52 22.78
CA GLU A 408 -10.28 -0.70 24.01
C GLU A 408 -11.58 -0.85 24.82
N ALA A 409 -12.72 -0.99 24.15
CA ALA A 409 -14.03 -1.24 24.76
C ALA A 409 -14.63 -2.54 24.20
N PRO A 410 -14.03 -3.71 24.50
CA PRO A 410 -14.35 -4.95 23.82
C PRO A 410 -15.73 -5.49 24.17
N THR A 411 -16.45 -5.93 23.15
CA THR A 411 -17.63 -6.81 23.26
C THR A 411 -17.35 -8.23 22.77
N ALA A 412 -16.18 -8.45 22.19
CA ALA A 412 -15.74 -9.72 21.64
C ALA A 412 -14.22 -9.94 21.84
N THR A 413 -13.80 -11.20 21.71
CA THR A 413 -12.41 -11.60 21.49
C THR A 413 -12.13 -11.67 19.99
N PHE A 414 -11.01 -11.12 19.55
CA PHE A 414 -10.51 -11.20 18.17
C PHE A 414 -9.38 -12.23 18.07
N ASP A 415 -9.67 -13.40 17.53
CA ASP A 415 -8.68 -14.45 17.31
C ASP A 415 -8.01 -14.26 15.95
N THR A 416 -6.73 -13.90 15.99
CA THR A 416 -5.88 -13.71 14.81
C THR A 416 -4.96 -14.91 14.54
N THR A 417 -5.11 -16.00 15.30
CA THR A 417 -4.19 -17.15 15.29
C THR A 417 -4.75 -18.36 14.57
N SER A 418 -6.04 -18.68 14.77
CA SER A 418 -6.66 -19.87 14.17
C SER A 418 -6.80 -19.79 12.65
N SER A 419 -7.04 -18.59 12.13
CA SER A 419 -7.06 -18.30 10.69
C SER A 419 -6.32 -17.00 10.44
N PRO A 420 -5.01 -17.02 10.17
CA PRO A 420 -4.21 -15.79 10.10
C PRO A 420 -4.69 -14.76 9.07
N ALA A 421 -5.33 -15.21 7.99
CA ALA A 421 -5.90 -14.33 6.98
C ALA A 421 -7.33 -13.91 7.27
N ARG A 422 -8.20 -14.84 7.69
CA ARG A 422 -9.62 -14.56 7.88
C ARG A 422 -9.94 -14.02 9.28
N GLY A 423 -9.23 -14.49 10.28
CA GLY A 423 -9.55 -14.30 11.69
C GLY A 423 -10.81 -15.04 12.12
N ASN A 424 -11.11 -14.93 13.40
CA ASN A 424 -12.38 -15.33 13.98
C ASN A 424 -12.76 -14.37 15.12
N ARG A 425 -14.05 -14.04 15.23
CA ARG A 425 -14.58 -13.24 16.33
C ARG A 425 -15.47 -14.09 17.22
N ARG A 426 -15.23 -14.03 18.53
CA ARG A 426 -16.06 -14.69 19.54
C ARG A 426 -16.65 -13.66 20.50
N LEU A 427 -17.97 -13.62 20.61
CA LEU A 427 -18.65 -12.72 21.53
C LEU A 427 -18.25 -13.01 22.99
N LEU A 428 -18.11 -11.96 23.79
CA LEU A 428 -18.00 -12.12 25.24
C LEU A 428 -19.36 -12.55 25.79
N ALA A 429 -19.36 -13.39 26.83
CA ALA A 429 -20.59 -13.81 27.48
C ALA A 429 -21.29 -12.62 28.15
N ASP A 430 -22.63 -12.64 28.19
CA ASP A 430 -23.47 -11.60 28.80
C ASP A 430 -23.02 -11.25 30.23
N GLU A 431 -22.63 -12.25 31.03
CA GLU A 431 -22.17 -12.01 32.40
C GLU A 431 -20.85 -11.25 32.44
N VAL A 432 -19.97 -11.46 31.46
CA VAL A 432 -18.71 -10.71 31.32
C VAL A 432 -19.03 -9.28 30.88
N LEU A 433 -19.93 -9.10 29.92
CA LEU A 433 -20.34 -7.78 29.43
C LEU A 433 -20.98 -6.94 30.55
N ARG A 434 -21.89 -7.51 31.35
CA ARG A 434 -22.51 -6.82 32.49
C ARG A 434 -21.51 -6.47 33.61
N ARG A 435 -20.42 -7.22 33.74
CA ARG A 435 -19.32 -6.89 34.67
C ARG A 435 -18.43 -5.78 34.12
N LEU A 436 -18.13 -5.79 32.82
CA LEU A 436 -17.33 -4.76 32.16
C LEU A 436 -18.09 -3.43 32.02
N TYR A 437 -19.40 -3.53 31.79
CA TYR A 437 -20.32 -2.42 31.53
C TYR A 437 -21.61 -2.65 32.36
N PRO A 438 -21.64 -2.21 33.63
CA PRO A 438 -22.83 -2.35 34.48
C PRO A 438 -24.08 -1.70 33.89
N THR A 439 -23.91 -0.64 33.09
CA THR A 439 -24.97 0.02 32.34
C THR A 439 -24.58 0.26 30.88
N ASP A 440 -25.57 0.45 30.00
CA ASP A 440 -25.33 0.87 28.61
C ASP A 440 -24.58 2.20 28.55
N GLN A 441 -24.83 3.10 29.52
CA GLN A 441 -24.15 4.38 29.61
C GLN A 441 -22.64 4.21 29.91
N ASP A 442 -22.25 3.21 30.70
CA ASP A 442 -20.85 2.89 30.96
C ASP A 442 -20.15 2.40 29.68
N TYR A 443 -20.82 1.57 28.88
CA TYR A 443 -20.31 1.14 27.58
C TYR A 443 -20.13 2.32 26.64
N ILE A 444 -21.14 3.17 26.49
CA ILE A 444 -21.08 4.36 25.64
C ILE A 444 -19.93 5.28 26.07
N ASN A 445 -19.73 5.48 27.37
CA ASN A 445 -18.66 6.33 27.89
C ASN A 445 -17.27 5.74 27.61
N LYS A 446 -17.10 4.41 27.74
CA LYS A 446 -15.85 3.74 27.39
C LYS A 446 -15.54 3.80 25.89
N VAL A 447 -16.55 3.55 25.04
CA VAL A 447 -16.39 3.70 23.58
C VAL A 447 -16.04 5.14 23.23
N ARG A 448 -16.68 6.15 23.84
CA ARG A 448 -16.35 7.56 23.61
C ARG A 448 -14.89 7.88 23.96
N ALA A 449 -14.42 7.43 25.12
CA ALA A 449 -13.03 7.64 25.52
C ALA A 449 -12.03 6.98 24.55
N ALA A 450 -12.36 5.78 24.05
CA ALA A 450 -11.56 5.10 23.03
C ALA A 450 -11.58 5.83 21.68
N VAL A 451 -12.74 6.35 21.27
CA VAL A 451 -12.91 7.16 20.06
C VAL A 451 -12.10 8.45 20.14
N ASP A 452 -12.16 9.17 21.26
CA ASP A 452 -11.41 10.40 21.47
C ASP A 452 -9.89 10.13 21.40
N THR A 453 -9.44 9.03 22.00
CA THR A 453 -8.04 8.57 21.92
C THR A 453 -7.64 8.24 20.49
N ALA A 454 -8.51 7.54 19.75
CA ALA A 454 -8.24 7.15 18.37
C ALA A 454 -8.18 8.36 17.41
N LEU A 455 -9.06 9.36 17.61
CA LEU A 455 -9.02 10.63 16.85
C LEU A 455 -7.72 11.40 17.12
N LEU A 456 -7.33 11.53 18.39
CA LEU A 456 -6.07 12.19 18.78
C LEU A 456 -4.82 11.44 18.28
N GLY A 457 -4.94 10.12 18.12
CA GLY A 457 -3.86 9.23 17.69
C GLY A 457 -3.69 9.09 16.17
N ASP A 458 -4.38 9.89 15.35
CA ASP A 458 -4.43 9.73 13.88
C ASP A 458 -4.93 8.33 13.43
N LEU A 459 -5.72 7.64 14.26
CA LEU A 459 -6.14 6.26 14.01
C LEU A 459 -7.49 6.17 13.29
N ILE A 460 -8.35 7.18 13.42
CA ILE A 460 -9.65 7.23 12.76
C ILE A 460 -9.98 8.65 12.34
N LEU A 461 -10.93 8.79 11.42
CA LEU A 461 -11.49 10.06 10.99
C LEU A 461 -12.89 10.29 11.59
N PRO A 462 -13.42 11.53 11.57
CA PRO A 462 -14.70 11.85 12.20
C PRO A 462 -15.87 10.96 11.79
N TYR A 463 -15.97 10.55 10.51
CA TYR A 463 -17.04 9.65 10.07
C TYR A 463 -17.02 8.31 10.84
N ARG A 464 -15.82 7.75 11.08
CA ARG A 464 -15.67 6.48 11.78
C ARG A 464 -15.95 6.64 13.28
N ALA A 465 -15.65 7.81 13.85
CA ALA A 465 -16.04 8.14 15.22
C ALA A 465 -17.58 8.15 15.38
N GLU A 466 -18.31 8.73 14.43
CA GLU A 466 -19.78 8.74 14.43
C GLU A 466 -20.36 7.33 14.31
N GLU A 467 -19.79 6.47 13.46
CA GLU A 467 -20.18 5.06 13.36
C GLU A 467 -20.02 4.32 14.70
N TYR A 468 -18.86 4.45 15.37
CA TYR A 468 -18.65 3.82 16.68
C TYR A 468 -19.66 4.30 17.72
N LEU A 469 -19.88 5.61 17.80
CA LEU A 469 -20.80 6.19 18.77
C LEU A 469 -22.26 5.82 18.49
N THR A 470 -22.62 5.66 17.22
CA THR A 470 -23.95 5.19 16.81
C THR A 470 -24.15 3.73 17.18
N GLU A 471 -23.16 2.87 16.93
CA GLU A 471 -23.21 1.47 17.30
C GLU A 471 -23.28 1.28 18.82
N ALA A 472 -22.48 2.06 19.57
CA ALA A 472 -22.44 1.99 21.03
C ALA A 472 -23.80 2.28 21.70
N ARG A 473 -24.64 3.11 21.08
CA ARG A 473 -26.00 3.43 21.58
C ARG A 473 -26.94 2.23 21.57
N LYS A 474 -26.62 1.16 20.85
CA LYS A 474 -27.38 -0.09 20.87
C LYS A 474 -27.11 -0.92 22.14
N GLY A 475 -26.10 -0.56 22.93
CA GLY A 475 -25.67 -1.29 24.12
C GLY A 475 -24.68 -2.42 23.80
N PRO A 476 -23.96 -2.94 24.82
CA PRO A 476 -22.86 -3.89 24.64
C PRO A 476 -23.29 -5.27 24.15
N LEU A 477 -24.57 -5.65 24.36
CA LEU A 477 -25.12 -6.93 23.88
C LEU A 477 -25.45 -6.90 22.38
N ALA A 478 -25.94 -5.75 21.89
CA ALA A 478 -26.33 -5.60 20.48
C ALA A 478 -25.18 -5.13 19.59
N ALA A 479 -24.20 -4.39 20.16
CA ALA A 479 -22.92 -4.12 19.52
C ALA A 479 -21.99 -5.35 19.49
N GLY A 480 -22.39 -6.41 20.21
CA GLY A 480 -21.74 -7.71 20.37
C GLY A 480 -21.27 -8.31 19.08
#